data_AF-A0A9E4E5E8-F1
#
_entry.id   AF-A0A9E4E5E8-F1
#
_cell.length_a   1.000
_cell.length_b   1.000
_cell.length_c   1.000
_cell.angle_alpha   90.00
_cell.angle_beta   90.00
_cell.angle_gamma   90.00
#
_symmetry.space_group_name_H-M   'P 1'
#
loop_
_entity.id
_entity.type
_entity.pdbx_description
1 polymer ?
#
loop_
_entity_poly.entity_id
_entity_poly.type
_entity_poly.pdbx_seq_one_letter_code
_entity_poly.pdbx_strand_id
1 'polypeptide(L)'
;MSFSRTDEGLAAEHRFYQNIVVYVEGFDDKPFYEEILNNYDIEIIEKNGRKVCEKLATILVESNSPFVVILDGDYKILKSTRSQHRRVVLLHRYSFENYLFEHEPIEQFCRDHKSSENRIEKLAENFRTVLEETRQKFEELIILDVAHQRAKTGYDVLPEKSDRFFKKGKKVDFLDSQIEQYTEAAKNANKQHIDDATVLVKKYLKEQRFIDLLPGHFAFGIMRRLIVYTVGKSISNDEIRIYLSRMVWQLVKTPDHDSLKRRLRNAVREVDQMRQERQ
;
A
#
# COMPACT_ATOMS: atom_id res chain seq x y z
N MET A 1 27.49 11.10 -19.90
CA MET A 1 26.62 12.18 -19.44
C MET A 1 25.22 11.60 -19.29
N SER A 2 24.64 11.65 -18.09
CA SER A 2 23.25 11.25 -17.87
C SER A 2 22.36 12.48 -18.05
N PHE A 3 21.45 12.47 -19.02
CA PHE A 3 20.44 13.52 -19.14
C PHE A 3 19.34 13.26 -18.10
N SER A 4 19.34 14.00 -16.99
CA SER A 4 18.20 14.02 -16.08
C SER A 4 17.13 14.96 -16.63
N ARG A 5 15.88 14.49 -16.74
CA ARG A 5 14.74 15.35 -17.08
C ARG A 5 14.60 16.46 -16.03
N THR A 6 14.32 17.69 -16.47
CA THR A 6 13.93 18.78 -15.56
C THR A 6 12.57 18.50 -14.95
N ASP A 7 12.27 19.10 -13.81
CA ASP A 7 10.96 18.98 -13.15
C ASP A 7 9.81 19.44 -14.09
N GLU A 8 10.05 20.51 -14.85
CA GLU A 8 9.15 20.98 -15.91
C GLU A 8 8.94 19.94 -17.02
N GLY A 9 10.01 19.27 -17.44
CA GLY A 9 9.95 18.19 -18.43
C GLY A 9 9.19 16.96 -17.94
N LEU A 10 9.32 16.63 -16.64
CA LEU A 10 8.53 15.57 -16.00
C LEU A 10 7.05 15.92 -15.98
N ALA A 11 6.70 17.15 -15.63
CA ALA A 11 5.32 17.59 -15.62
C ALA A 11 4.75 17.69 -17.04
N ALA A 12 5.51 18.18 -18.02
CA ALA A 12 5.05 18.34 -19.40
C ALA A 12 4.66 17.02 -20.09
N GLU A 13 5.08 15.88 -19.56
CA GLU A 13 4.77 14.55 -20.08
C GLU A 13 3.26 14.33 -20.28
N HIS A 14 2.41 14.86 -19.39
CA HIS A 14 0.95 14.73 -19.52
C HIS A 14 0.37 15.33 -20.81
N ARG A 15 1.07 16.29 -21.43
CA ARG A 15 0.61 16.99 -22.64
C ARG A 15 0.70 16.10 -23.88
N PHE A 16 1.44 15.01 -23.82
CA PHE A 16 1.57 14.05 -24.92
C PHE A 16 0.49 12.96 -24.90
N TYR A 17 -0.38 12.96 -23.89
CA TYR A 17 -1.47 12.00 -23.77
C TYR A 17 -2.81 12.66 -24.02
N GLN A 18 -3.64 12.00 -24.84
CA GLN A 18 -5.03 12.41 -25.07
C GLN A 18 -5.91 12.07 -23.86
N ASN A 19 -5.59 10.98 -23.15
CA ASN A 19 -6.27 10.46 -21.97
C ASN A 19 -5.85 11.22 -20.71
N ILE A 20 -6.65 11.15 -19.64
CA ILE A 20 -6.34 11.78 -18.36
C ILE A 20 -5.17 11.05 -17.69
N VAL A 21 -4.08 11.78 -17.43
CA VAL A 21 -2.89 11.18 -16.84
C VAL A 21 -3.01 11.06 -15.32
N VAL A 22 -2.78 9.85 -14.82
CA VAL A 22 -2.69 9.52 -13.40
C VAL A 22 -1.29 9.00 -13.11
N TYR A 23 -0.51 9.70 -12.30
CA TYR A 23 0.81 9.27 -11.88
C TYR A 23 0.75 8.43 -10.61
N VAL A 24 1.45 7.30 -10.61
CA VAL A 24 1.55 6.33 -9.49
C VAL A 24 3.00 6.00 -9.19
N GLU A 25 3.28 5.46 -8.01
CA GLU A 25 4.66 5.21 -7.56
C GLU A 25 5.28 4.00 -8.26
N GLY A 26 4.54 2.90 -8.38
CA GLY A 26 5.02 1.62 -8.89
C GLY A 26 4.20 1.04 -10.05
N PHE A 27 4.81 0.07 -10.75
CA PHE A 27 4.15 -0.69 -11.83
C PHE A 27 2.97 -1.51 -11.31
N ASP A 28 3.17 -2.16 -10.17
CA ASP A 28 2.25 -3.11 -9.56
C ASP A 28 0.93 -2.43 -9.14
N ASP A 29 0.91 -1.10 -9.06
CA ASP A 29 -0.22 -0.28 -8.66
C ASP A 29 -1.31 -0.21 -9.75
N LYS A 30 -0.93 -0.38 -11.03
CA LYS A 30 -1.82 -0.09 -12.17
C LYS A 30 -3.13 -0.89 -12.13
N PRO A 31 -3.13 -2.23 -11.97
CA PRO A 31 -4.37 -3.01 -11.97
C PRO A 31 -5.32 -2.59 -10.84
N PHE A 32 -4.78 -2.15 -9.70
CA PHE A 32 -5.58 -1.71 -8.56
C PHE A 32 -6.37 -0.43 -8.86
N TYR A 33 -5.72 0.55 -9.51
CA TYR A 33 -6.36 1.84 -9.82
C TYR A 33 -7.22 1.80 -11.09
N GLU A 34 -6.85 1.00 -12.09
CA GLU A 34 -7.66 0.79 -13.31
C GLU A 34 -9.07 0.30 -12.96
N GLU A 35 -9.21 -0.63 -12.03
CA GLU A 35 -10.51 -1.15 -11.59
C GLU A 35 -11.42 -0.08 -10.96
N ILE A 36 -10.83 0.90 -10.27
CA ILE A 36 -11.57 2.01 -9.63
C ILE A 36 -12.07 3.01 -10.68
N LEU A 37 -11.20 3.27 -11.65
CA LEU A 37 -11.27 4.35 -12.63
C LEU A 37 -11.71 3.88 -14.02
N ASN A 38 -12.14 2.63 -14.16
CA ASN A 38 -12.57 1.98 -15.41
C ASN A 38 -13.67 2.70 -16.23
N ASN A 39 -14.33 3.72 -15.67
CA ASN A 39 -15.33 4.54 -16.36
C ASN A 39 -14.75 5.84 -16.93
N TYR A 40 -13.44 6.05 -16.83
CA TYR A 40 -12.75 7.24 -17.30
C TYR A 40 -11.72 6.85 -18.34
N ASP A 41 -11.53 7.73 -19.32
CA ASP A 41 -10.46 7.59 -20.30
C ASP A 41 -9.13 8.07 -19.68
N ILE A 42 -8.42 7.15 -19.04
CA ILE A 42 -7.21 7.44 -18.26
C ILE A 42 -5.99 6.73 -18.82
N GLU A 43 -4.82 7.30 -18.54
CA GLU A 43 -3.52 6.65 -18.70
C GLU A 43 -2.80 6.65 -17.35
N ILE A 44 -2.43 5.46 -16.84
CA ILE A 44 -1.70 5.33 -15.58
C ILE A 44 -0.20 5.19 -15.85
N ILE A 45 0.58 6.17 -15.38
CA ILE A 45 2.02 6.26 -15.60
C ILE A 45 2.77 6.07 -14.29
N GLU A 46 3.60 5.04 -14.22
CA GLU A 46 4.50 4.81 -13.09
C GLU A 46 5.66 5.82 -13.07
N LYS A 47 6.15 6.15 -11.86
CA LYS A 47 7.22 7.13 -11.69
C LYS A 47 8.39 6.66 -10.82
N ASN A 48 8.66 5.34 -10.80
CA ASN A 48 9.83 4.74 -10.16
C ASN A 48 10.05 5.25 -8.71
N GLY A 49 8.96 5.32 -7.96
CA GLY A 49 8.97 5.60 -6.52
C GLY A 49 8.58 7.01 -6.09
N ARG A 50 8.33 7.11 -4.78
CA ARG A 50 7.79 8.27 -4.07
C ARG A 50 8.38 9.62 -4.43
N LYS A 51 9.72 9.73 -4.51
CA LYS A 51 10.40 11.03 -4.67
C LYS A 51 9.98 11.76 -5.96
N VAL A 52 9.74 11.03 -7.04
CA VAL A 52 9.31 11.62 -8.32
C VAL A 52 7.83 12.01 -8.25
N CYS A 53 6.98 11.17 -7.65
CA CYS A 53 5.58 11.50 -7.43
C CYS A 53 5.41 12.71 -6.51
N GLU A 54 6.21 12.86 -5.45
CA GLU A 54 6.19 14.03 -4.58
C GLU A 54 6.53 15.33 -5.34
N LYS A 55 7.53 15.29 -6.23
CA LYS A 55 7.84 16.40 -7.12
C LYS A 55 6.68 16.75 -8.05
N LEU A 56 6.08 15.74 -8.70
CA LEU A 56 4.90 15.94 -9.55
C LEU A 56 3.73 16.52 -8.77
N ALA A 57 3.56 16.10 -7.51
CA ALA A 57 2.52 16.62 -6.63
C ALA A 57 2.77 18.11 -6.29
N THR A 58 4.02 18.51 -6.04
CA THR A 58 4.40 19.93 -5.87
C THR A 58 4.08 20.75 -7.12
N ILE A 59 4.50 20.28 -8.31
CA ILE A 59 4.25 20.99 -9.56
C ILE A 59 2.74 21.09 -9.86
N LEU A 60 1.99 20.03 -9.56
CA LEU A 60 0.53 20.03 -9.67
C LEU A 60 -0.06 21.16 -8.83
N VAL A 61 0.37 21.29 -7.58
CA VAL A 61 -0.12 22.32 -6.65
C VAL A 61 0.23 23.72 -7.14
N GLU A 62 1.50 23.95 -7.50
CA GLU A 62 2.00 25.27 -7.89
C GLU A 62 1.43 25.76 -9.22
N SER A 63 1.31 24.87 -10.20
CA SER A 63 0.91 25.22 -11.58
C SER A 63 -0.54 24.87 -11.91
N ASN A 64 -1.29 24.31 -10.94
CA ASN A 64 -2.64 23.77 -11.16
C ASN A 64 -2.71 22.84 -12.39
N SER A 65 -1.73 21.94 -12.53
CA SER A 65 -1.59 21.10 -13.74
C SER A 65 -2.73 20.06 -13.87
N PRO A 66 -3.22 19.75 -15.09
CA PRO A 66 -4.36 18.87 -15.34
C PRO A 66 -3.95 17.39 -15.39
N PHE A 67 -3.45 16.88 -14.26
CA PHE A 67 -3.20 15.46 -14.02
C PHE A 67 -3.50 15.12 -12.56
N VAL A 68 -3.51 13.82 -12.23
CA VAL A 68 -3.68 13.30 -10.87
C VAL A 68 -2.37 12.67 -10.41
N VAL A 69 -2.04 12.81 -9.13
CA VAL A 69 -0.92 12.08 -8.50
C VAL A 69 -1.46 11.27 -7.35
N ILE A 70 -1.11 9.99 -7.30
CA ILE A 70 -1.42 9.10 -6.18
C ILE A 70 -0.13 8.79 -5.43
N LEU A 71 -0.19 8.84 -4.10
CA LEU A 71 0.94 8.64 -3.21
C LEU A 71 0.59 7.58 -2.17
N ASP A 72 1.54 6.69 -1.90
CA ASP A 72 1.46 5.76 -0.79
C ASP A 72 1.46 6.51 0.55
N GLY A 73 0.79 5.91 1.53
CA GLY A 73 0.64 6.49 2.85
C GLY A 73 1.94 6.50 3.64
N ASP A 74 2.77 5.45 3.49
CA ASP A 74 3.90 5.13 4.38
C ASP A 74 3.53 5.40 5.85
N TYR A 75 4.47 5.87 6.67
CA TYR A 75 4.19 6.35 8.02
C TYR A 75 3.59 7.76 8.08
N LYS A 76 3.24 8.40 6.95
CA LYS A 76 2.46 9.66 6.99
C LYS A 76 1.03 9.43 7.47
N ILE A 77 0.51 8.19 7.35
CA ILE A 77 -0.79 7.77 7.87
C ILE A 77 -0.93 7.98 9.38
N LEU A 78 0.19 7.94 10.13
CA LEU A 78 0.21 8.16 11.57
C LEU A 78 -0.14 9.60 11.99
N LYS A 79 -0.07 10.58 11.06
CA LYS A 79 -0.25 12.01 11.37
C LYS A 79 -1.62 12.58 10.98
N SER A 80 -2.57 11.77 10.48
CA SER A 80 -3.87 12.24 9.97
C SER A 80 -3.71 13.43 9.00
N THR A 81 -2.77 13.30 8.05
CA THR A 81 -2.47 14.38 7.11
C THR A 81 -3.51 14.39 5.99
N ARG A 82 -4.16 15.54 5.79
CA ARG A 82 -4.98 15.75 4.59
C ARG A 82 -4.05 15.86 3.38
N SER A 83 -4.54 15.38 2.24
CA SER A 83 -3.92 15.67 0.94
C SER A 83 -3.69 17.17 0.78
N GLN A 84 -2.52 17.55 0.28
CA GLN A 84 -2.17 18.94 -0.02
C GLN A 84 -3.07 19.55 -1.11
N HIS A 85 -3.67 18.72 -1.95
CA HIS A 85 -4.56 19.12 -3.03
C HIS A 85 -5.56 18.02 -3.37
N ARG A 86 -6.73 18.39 -3.89
CA ARG A 86 -7.82 17.46 -4.24
C ARG A 86 -7.46 16.44 -5.33
N ARG A 87 -6.51 16.79 -6.21
CA ARG A 87 -5.94 15.91 -7.24
C ARG A 87 -4.63 15.19 -6.84
N VAL A 88 -4.21 15.36 -5.57
CA VAL A 88 -3.11 14.59 -4.98
C VAL A 88 -3.74 13.62 -3.97
N VAL A 89 -3.82 12.34 -4.30
CA VAL A 89 -4.50 11.35 -3.45
C VAL A 89 -3.47 10.61 -2.61
N LEU A 90 -3.44 10.90 -1.31
CA LEU A 90 -2.63 10.15 -0.34
C LEU A 90 -3.45 8.97 0.21
N LEU A 91 -2.88 7.76 0.18
CA LEU A 91 -3.51 6.59 0.79
C LEU A 91 -3.60 6.72 2.32
N HIS A 92 -4.61 6.09 2.93
CA HIS A 92 -4.78 6.09 4.39
C HIS A 92 -4.20 4.83 5.06
N ARG A 93 -3.73 3.88 4.24
CA ARG A 93 -2.93 2.72 4.62
C ARG A 93 -1.52 2.91 4.07
N TYR A 94 -0.57 2.11 4.53
CA TYR A 94 0.84 2.25 4.13
C TYR A 94 0.99 2.28 2.60
N SER A 95 0.35 1.33 1.88
CA SER A 95 0.38 1.19 0.43
C SER A 95 -0.94 0.62 -0.10
N PHE A 96 -1.05 0.44 -1.42
CA PHE A 96 -2.22 -0.23 -2.01
C PHE A 96 -2.29 -1.72 -1.66
N GLU A 97 -1.17 -2.43 -1.41
CA GLU A 97 -1.24 -3.85 -1.05
C GLU A 97 -1.93 -4.07 0.30
N ASN A 98 -1.89 -3.08 1.20
CA ASN A 98 -2.65 -3.14 2.44
C ASN A 98 -4.17 -3.08 2.19
N TYR A 99 -4.62 -2.49 1.08
CA TYR A 99 -6.02 -2.57 0.62
C TYR A 99 -6.38 -3.95 0.09
N LEU A 100 -5.43 -4.71 -0.43
CA LEU A 100 -5.68 -6.08 -0.91
C LEU A 100 -5.85 -7.10 0.22
N PHE A 101 -5.34 -6.79 1.42
CA PHE A 101 -5.39 -7.66 2.60
C PHE A 101 -6.79 -7.61 3.26
N GLU A 102 -7.78 -8.19 2.58
CA GLU A 102 -9.17 -8.28 3.03
C GLU A 102 -9.68 -9.72 2.93
N HIS A 103 -10.48 -10.13 3.92
CA HIS A 103 -10.88 -11.53 4.07
C HIS A 103 -11.71 -12.02 2.88
N GLU A 104 -12.75 -11.28 2.48
CA GLU A 104 -13.72 -11.70 1.48
C GLU A 104 -13.07 -11.87 0.09
N PRO A 105 -12.24 -10.94 -0.43
CA PRO A 105 -11.49 -11.16 -1.66
C PRO A 105 -10.55 -12.37 -1.61
N ILE A 106 -9.87 -12.59 -0.48
CA ILE A 106 -8.94 -13.72 -0.30
C ILE A 106 -9.70 -15.05 -0.28
N GLU A 107 -10.84 -15.12 0.41
CA GLU A 107 -11.71 -16.30 0.42
C GLU A 107 -12.21 -16.63 -0.99
N GLN A 108 -12.74 -15.63 -1.71
CA GLN A 108 -13.21 -15.81 -3.07
C GLN A 108 -12.08 -16.28 -4.00
N PHE A 109 -10.89 -15.69 -3.89
CA PHE A 109 -9.70 -16.14 -4.61
C PHE A 109 -9.43 -17.63 -4.33
N CYS A 110 -9.44 -18.04 -3.07
CA CYS A 110 -9.15 -19.41 -2.69
C CYS A 110 -10.21 -20.41 -3.20
N ARG A 111 -11.50 -20.03 -3.21
CA ARG A 111 -12.60 -20.83 -3.77
C ARG A 111 -12.43 -21.02 -5.28
N ASP A 112 -12.16 -19.95 -6.02
CA ASP A 112 -11.98 -19.98 -7.48
C ASP A 112 -10.77 -20.84 -7.90
N HIS A 113 -9.76 -20.92 -7.04
CA HIS A 113 -8.57 -21.75 -7.26
C HIS A 113 -8.72 -23.21 -6.81
N LYS A 114 -9.96 -23.65 -6.54
CA LYS A 114 -10.34 -25.03 -6.18
C LYS A 114 -9.66 -25.53 -4.91
N SER A 115 -9.52 -24.68 -3.90
CA SER A 115 -9.12 -25.12 -2.56
C SER A 115 -10.13 -26.13 -2.02
N SER A 116 -9.69 -27.09 -1.20
CA SER A 116 -10.61 -28.04 -0.55
C SER A 116 -11.52 -27.32 0.44
N GLU A 117 -12.79 -27.74 0.56
CA GLU A 117 -13.78 -27.07 1.44
C GLU A 117 -13.27 -26.91 2.89
N ASN A 118 -12.69 -27.95 3.49
CA ASN A 118 -12.10 -27.91 4.85
C ASN A 118 -11.06 -26.77 5.04
N ARG A 119 -10.31 -26.43 3.98
CA ARG A 119 -9.32 -25.33 4.06
C ARG A 119 -9.98 -23.96 3.96
N ILE A 120 -11.03 -23.86 3.15
CA ILE A 120 -11.83 -22.64 3.06
C ILE A 120 -12.60 -22.40 4.36
N GLU A 121 -13.21 -23.43 4.94
CA GLU A 121 -13.90 -23.35 6.25
C GLU A 121 -12.97 -22.82 7.35
N LYS A 122 -11.69 -23.20 7.33
CA LYS A 122 -10.67 -22.75 8.28
C LYS A 122 -10.04 -21.39 7.94
N LEU A 123 -10.29 -20.84 6.75
CA LEU A 123 -9.61 -19.62 6.29
C LEU A 123 -9.94 -18.43 7.19
N ALA A 124 -11.21 -18.26 7.58
CA ALA A 124 -11.62 -17.13 8.41
C ALA A 124 -10.95 -17.13 9.80
N GLU A 125 -10.76 -18.32 10.38
CA GLU A 125 -10.02 -18.49 11.64
C GLU A 125 -8.53 -18.23 11.43
N ASN A 126 -7.91 -18.87 10.44
CA ASN A 126 -6.49 -18.69 10.11
C ASN A 126 -6.16 -17.23 9.80
N PHE A 127 -7.02 -16.52 9.06
CA PHE A 127 -6.87 -15.11 8.73
C PHE A 127 -6.82 -14.25 10.00
N ARG A 128 -7.75 -14.49 10.94
CA ARG A 128 -7.77 -13.79 12.24
C ARG A 128 -6.53 -14.11 13.08
N THR A 129 -6.14 -15.37 13.16
CA THR A 129 -4.92 -15.78 13.87
C THR A 129 -3.67 -15.11 13.29
N VAL A 130 -3.55 -15.08 11.96
CA VAL A 130 -2.43 -14.43 11.28
C VAL A 130 -2.38 -12.94 11.60
N LEU A 131 -3.52 -12.23 11.58
CA LEU A 131 -3.55 -10.80 11.94
C LEU A 131 -3.08 -10.56 13.38
N GLU A 132 -3.55 -11.37 14.32
CA GLU A 132 -3.19 -11.23 15.74
C GLU A 132 -1.73 -11.58 16.00
N GLU A 133 -1.24 -12.71 15.48
CA GLU A 133 0.17 -13.10 15.62
C GLU A 133 1.12 -12.09 14.96
N THR A 134 0.74 -11.56 13.78
CA THR A 134 1.52 -10.54 13.09
C THR A 134 1.64 -9.29 13.96
N ARG A 135 0.54 -8.84 14.57
CA ARG A 135 0.58 -7.71 15.51
C ARG A 135 1.47 -8.01 16.71
N GLN A 136 1.24 -9.12 17.40
CA GLN A 136 1.96 -9.47 18.63
C GLN A 136 3.47 -9.53 18.41
N LYS A 137 3.91 -10.04 17.26
CA LYS A 137 5.33 -10.23 16.98
C LYS A 137 6.01 -8.99 16.39
N PHE A 138 5.31 -8.19 15.60
CA PHE A 138 5.94 -7.08 14.85
C PHE A 138 5.64 -5.68 15.39
N GLU A 139 4.76 -5.51 16.41
CA GLU A 139 4.42 -4.18 16.93
C GLU A 139 5.65 -3.39 17.41
N GLU A 140 6.54 -4.01 18.19
CA GLU A 140 7.78 -3.36 18.64
C GLU A 140 8.69 -2.99 17.46
N LEU A 141 8.84 -3.90 16.50
CA LEU A 141 9.71 -3.68 15.35
C LEU A 141 9.21 -2.51 14.46
N ILE A 142 7.89 -2.39 14.29
CA ILE A 142 7.28 -1.25 13.59
C ILE A 142 7.47 0.06 14.35
N ILE A 143 7.36 0.05 15.68
CA ILE A 143 7.66 1.24 16.50
C ILE A 143 9.10 1.69 16.27
N LEU A 144 10.06 0.76 16.28
CA LEU A 144 11.47 1.05 16.03
C LEU A 144 11.70 1.56 14.60
N ASP A 145 11.06 0.96 13.60
CA ASP A 145 11.15 1.42 12.20
C ASP A 145 10.63 2.86 12.04
N VAL A 146 9.45 3.16 12.60
CA VAL A 146 8.91 4.53 12.64
C VAL A 146 9.88 5.49 13.32
N ALA A 147 10.48 5.09 14.45
CA ALA A 147 11.44 5.92 15.18
C ALA A 147 12.68 6.23 14.33
N HIS A 148 13.26 5.21 13.68
CA HIS A 148 14.43 5.34 12.82
C HIS A 148 14.17 6.20 11.57
N GLN A 149 13.01 6.05 10.94
CA GLN A 149 12.62 6.87 9.79
C GLN A 149 12.42 8.34 10.17
N ARG A 150 11.76 8.61 11.31
CA ARG A 150 11.58 9.99 11.82
C ARG A 150 12.90 10.66 12.18
N ALA A 151 13.81 9.89 12.78
CA ALA A 151 15.16 10.33 13.11
C ALA A 151 16.07 10.48 11.87
N LYS A 152 15.62 10.05 10.69
CA LYS A 152 16.38 10.04 9.42
C LYS A 152 17.75 9.37 9.57
N THR A 153 17.81 8.30 10.36
CA THR A 153 19.06 7.57 10.63
C THR A 153 19.59 6.82 9.41
N GLY A 154 18.73 6.58 8.41
CA GLY A 154 19.05 5.75 7.25
C GLY A 154 19.11 4.25 7.57
N TYR A 155 18.77 3.86 8.81
CA TYR A 155 18.72 2.46 9.23
C TYR A 155 17.38 1.85 8.81
N ASP A 156 17.45 0.81 7.99
CA ASP A 156 16.30 0.04 7.50
C ASP A 156 15.97 -1.06 8.51
N VAL A 157 14.96 -0.82 9.35
CA VAL A 157 14.62 -1.72 10.46
C VAL A 157 13.81 -2.91 9.94
N LEU A 158 12.76 -2.64 9.18
CA LEU A 158 11.91 -3.70 8.62
C LEU A 158 12.25 -3.89 7.14
N PRO A 159 12.81 -5.04 6.76
CA PRO A 159 13.13 -5.28 5.35
C PRO A 159 11.85 -5.35 4.53
N GLU A 160 11.96 -4.95 3.26
CA GLU A 160 10.85 -4.92 2.30
C GLU A 160 10.08 -6.25 2.17
N LYS A 161 10.78 -7.39 2.26
CA LYS A 161 10.20 -8.74 2.11
C LYS A 161 10.11 -9.48 3.44
N SER A 162 8.94 -10.07 3.71
CA SER A 162 8.67 -10.85 4.92
C SER A 162 9.24 -12.28 4.89
N ASP A 163 9.73 -12.77 3.75
CA ASP A 163 10.18 -14.15 3.56
C ASP A 163 11.20 -14.64 4.61
N ARG A 164 12.06 -13.74 5.10
CA ARG A 164 13.10 -14.10 6.07
C ARG A 164 12.56 -14.37 7.48
N PHE A 165 11.38 -13.88 7.81
CA PHE A 165 10.76 -14.06 9.14
C PHE A 165 9.94 -15.34 9.24
N PHE A 166 9.90 -16.13 8.18
CA PHE A 166 9.04 -17.28 8.07
C PHE A 166 9.79 -18.58 8.39
N LYS A 167 9.20 -19.43 9.24
CA LYS A 167 9.67 -20.81 9.43
C LYS A 167 9.62 -21.56 8.10
N LYS A 168 10.50 -22.52 7.85
CA LYS A 168 10.41 -23.38 6.64
C LYS A 168 9.05 -24.07 6.60
N GLY A 169 8.35 -24.00 5.45
CA GLY A 169 7.03 -24.58 5.26
C GLY A 169 6.09 -23.68 4.47
N LYS A 170 4.82 -24.08 4.33
CA LYS A 170 3.78 -23.29 3.64
C LYS A 170 2.91 -22.47 4.60
N LYS A 171 2.70 -22.93 5.84
CA LYS A 171 1.89 -22.25 6.84
C LYS A 171 2.51 -20.91 7.23
N VAL A 172 1.68 -19.93 7.54
CA VAL A 172 2.13 -18.64 8.08
C VAL A 172 2.56 -18.86 9.53
N ASP A 173 3.83 -19.21 9.71
CA ASP A 173 4.46 -19.32 11.04
C ASP A 173 5.75 -18.50 11.05
N PHE A 174 5.92 -17.66 12.06
CA PHE A 174 7.04 -16.74 12.19
C PHE A 174 8.22 -17.31 13.00
N LEU A 175 9.45 -16.88 12.68
CA LEU A 175 10.69 -17.19 13.39
C LEU A 175 10.98 -16.12 14.44
N ASP A 176 10.64 -16.39 15.70
CA ASP A 176 10.82 -15.45 16.82
C ASP A 176 12.26 -14.97 16.95
N SER A 177 13.23 -15.89 16.85
CA SER A 177 14.65 -15.55 16.91
C SER A 177 15.09 -14.55 15.83
N GLN A 178 14.47 -14.61 14.64
CA GLN A 178 14.79 -13.67 13.56
C GLN A 178 14.20 -12.30 13.86
N ILE A 179 12.97 -12.25 14.38
CA ILE A 179 12.30 -11.00 14.76
C ILE A 179 13.08 -10.34 15.90
N GLU A 180 13.42 -11.08 16.94
CA GLU A 180 14.24 -10.63 18.07
C GLU A 180 15.57 -10.05 17.59
N GLN A 181 16.27 -10.72 16.66
CA GLN A 181 17.52 -10.22 16.09
C GLN A 181 17.35 -8.83 15.44
N TYR A 182 16.29 -8.63 14.67
CA TYR A 182 16.00 -7.35 14.03
C TYR A 182 15.59 -6.28 15.05
N THR A 183 14.78 -6.66 16.03
CA THR A 183 14.38 -5.77 17.13
C THR A 183 15.58 -5.30 17.92
N GLU A 184 16.48 -6.19 18.36
CA GLU A 184 17.69 -5.83 19.10
C GLU A 184 18.61 -4.92 18.28
N ALA A 185 18.80 -5.21 16.99
CA ALA A 185 19.65 -4.39 16.13
C ALA A 185 19.10 -2.95 15.94
N ALA A 186 17.78 -2.78 16.01
CA ALA A 186 17.09 -1.50 15.87
C ALA A 186 16.91 -0.72 17.19
N LYS A 187 17.33 -1.25 18.35
CA LYS A 187 17.18 -0.56 19.64
C LYS A 187 18.07 0.68 19.83
N ASN A 188 19.01 0.92 18.91
CA ASN A 188 19.92 2.07 18.98
C ASN A 188 19.26 3.40 18.59
N ALA A 189 17.97 3.43 18.25
CA ALA A 189 17.22 4.68 18.06
C ALA A 189 17.21 5.53 19.34
N ASN A 190 17.16 6.85 19.16
CA ASN A 190 17.01 7.79 20.26
C ASN A 190 15.71 7.50 21.03
N LYS A 191 15.79 7.39 22.36
CA LYS A 191 14.65 7.10 23.24
C LYS A 191 13.45 8.03 23.00
N GLN A 192 13.68 9.34 22.80
CA GLN A 192 12.60 10.29 22.52
C GLN A 192 11.86 9.93 21.22
N HIS A 193 12.58 9.51 20.18
CA HIS A 193 11.96 9.09 18.92
C HIS A 193 11.19 7.78 19.05
N ILE A 194 11.66 6.85 19.90
CA ILE A 194 10.93 5.61 20.22
C ILE A 194 9.65 5.94 20.99
N ASP A 195 9.71 6.81 22.00
CA ASP A 195 8.55 7.20 22.80
C ASP A 195 7.50 7.91 21.92
N ASP A 196 7.92 8.85 21.06
CA ASP A 196 7.05 9.52 20.08
C ASP A 196 6.41 8.53 19.10
N ALA A 197 7.20 7.60 18.55
CA ALA A 197 6.72 6.58 17.62
C ALA A 197 5.70 5.66 18.30
N THR A 198 5.97 5.25 19.54
CA THR A 198 5.07 4.43 20.36
C THR A 198 3.71 5.11 20.52
N VAL A 199 3.69 6.40 20.90
CA VAL A 199 2.44 7.15 21.06
C VAL A 199 1.65 7.20 19.75
N LEU A 200 2.33 7.46 18.63
CA LEU A 200 1.69 7.54 17.31
C LEU A 200 1.12 6.19 16.86
N VAL A 201 1.90 5.12 16.95
CA VAL A 201 1.46 3.77 16.58
C VAL A 201 0.30 3.32 17.46
N LYS A 202 0.43 3.45 18.80
CA LYS A 202 -0.66 3.12 19.74
C LYS A 202 -1.93 3.91 19.44
N LYS A 203 -1.82 5.19 19.09
CA LYS A 203 -2.97 6.02 18.72
C LYS A 203 -3.64 5.51 17.44
N TYR A 204 -2.86 5.22 16.40
CA TYR A 204 -3.37 4.69 15.13
C TYR A 204 -4.11 3.36 15.32
N LEU A 205 -3.53 2.45 16.10
CA LEU A 205 -4.09 1.12 16.38
C LEU A 205 -5.36 1.11 17.24
N LYS A 206 -5.82 2.26 17.75
CA LYS A 206 -7.14 2.38 18.40
C LYS A 206 -8.29 2.32 17.39
N GLU A 207 -8.04 2.75 16.15
CA GLU A 207 -9.08 2.94 15.13
C GLU A 207 -8.80 2.14 13.86
N GLN A 208 -7.56 1.71 13.65
CA GLN A 208 -7.08 1.09 12.42
C GLN A 208 -6.38 -0.25 12.70
N ARG A 209 -6.19 -1.07 11.65
CA ARG A 209 -5.62 -2.41 11.79
C ARG A 209 -4.09 -2.35 11.74
N PHE A 210 -3.44 -3.28 12.44
CA PHE A 210 -1.98 -3.38 12.42
C PHE A 210 -1.42 -3.63 11.01
N ILE A 211 -2.12 -4.46 10.22
CA ILE A 211 -1.69 -4.77 8.86
C ILE A 211 -1.60 -3.53 7.96
N ASP A 212 -2.35 -2.47 8.26
CA ASP A 212 -2.38 -1.23 7.49
C ASP A 212 -1.14 -0.34 7.76
N LEU A 213 -0.32 -0.68 8.77
CA LEU A 213 0.97 -0.06 9.08
C LEU A 213 2.17 -0.76 8.44
N LEU A 214 2.03 -2.01 8.01
CA LEU A 214 3.16 -2.76 7.47
C LEU A 214 3.51 -2.27 6.06
N PRO A 215 4.79 -2.21 5.69
CA PRO A 215 5.21 -2.01 4.31
C PRO A 215 4.47 -2.92 3.34
N GLY A 216 4.09 -2.40 2.17
CA GLY A 216 3.19 -3.07 1.23
C GLY A 216 3.63 -4.47 0.84
N HIS A 217 4.87 -4.59 0.36
CA HIS A 217 5.46 -5.88 0.00
C HIS A 217 5.60 -6.84 1.19
N PHE A 218 5.79 -6.33 2.40
CA PHE A 218 5.86 -7.13 3.61
C PHE A 218 4.48 -7.74 3.93
N ALA A 219 3.44 -6.91 3.94
CA ALA A 219 2.04 -7.32 4.13
C ALA A 219 1.59 -8.28 3.03
N PHE A 220 1.95 -7.99 1.77
CA PHE A 220 1.68 -8.85 0.63
C PHE A 220 2.32 -10.23 0.79
N GLY A 221 3.56 -10.31 1.28
CA GLY A 221 4.22 -11.59 1.53
C GLY A 221 3.49 -12.46 2.56
N ILE A 222 2.94 -11.85 3.63
CA ILE A 222 2.09 -12.54 4.62
C ILE A 222 0.80 -13.04 3.97
N MET A 223 0.09 -12.16 3.25
CA MET A 223 -1.14 -12.49 2.55
C MET A 223 -0.94 -13.64 1.55
N ARG A 224 0.10 -13.52 0.71
CA ARG A 224 0.47 -14.52 -0.28
C ARG A 224 0.69 -15.88 0.37
N ARG A 225 1.39 -15.91 1.51
CA ARG A 225 1.66 -17.16 2.21
C ARG A 225 0.40 -17.81 2.77
N LEU A 226 -0.54 -17.00 3.30
CA LEU A 226 -1.86 -17.47 3.71
C LEU A 226 -2.64 -18.06 2.52
N ILE A 227 -2.63 -17.39 1.36
CA ILE A 227 -3.27 -17.85 0.13
C ILE A 227 -2.65 -19.17 -0.35
N VAL A 228 -1.33 -19.24 -0.49
CA VAL A 228 -0.62 -20.43 -0.96
C VAL A 228 -0.82 -21.62 -0.02
N TYR A 229 -0.86 -21.38 1.29
CA TYR A 229 -1.20 -22.40 2.28
C TYR A 229 -2.62 -22.95 2.06
N THR A 230 -3.59 -22.05 1.94
CA THR A 230 -5.01 -22.38 1.78
C THR A 230 -5.26 -23.12 0.47
N VAL A 231 -4.76 -22.58 -0.64
CA VAL A 231 -4.92 -23.18 -1.97
C VAL A 231 -4.10 -24.47 -2.14
N GLY A 232 -2.95 -24.58 -1.46
CA GLY A 232 -2.12 -25.80 -1.45
C GLY A 232 -1.14 -25.96 -2.60
N LYS A 233 -1.21 -25.11 -3.63
CA LYS A 233 -0.28 -25.06 -4.77
C LYS A 233 0.41 -23.69 -4.85
N SER A 234 1.48 -23.63 -5.63
CA SER A 234 2.15 -22.36 -5.93
C SER A 234 1.25 -21.50 -6.83
N ILE A 235 1.28 -20.20 -6.60
CA ILE A 235 0.52 -19.19 -7.34
C ILE A 235 1.46 -18.00 -7.57
N SER A 236 1.36 -17.39 -8.74
CA SER A 236 2.16 -16.22 -9.08
C SER A 236 1.71 -14.98 -8.31
N ASN A 237 2.63 -14.04 -8.08
CA ASN A 237 2.30 -12.80 -7.37
C ASN A 237 1.32 -11.94 -8.18
N ASP A 238 1.52 -11.87 -9.50
CA ASP A 238 0.73 -11.05 -10.40
C ASP A 238 -0.71 -11.53 -10.47
N GLU A 239 -0.92 -12.86 -10.54
CA GLU A 239 -2.26 -13.46 -10.51
C GLU A 239 -3.01 -13.10 -9.23
N ILE A 240 -2.34 -13.16 -8.06
CA ILE A 240 -2.93 -12.74 -6.79
C ILE A 240 -3.27 -11.24 -6.83
N ARG A 241 -2.32 -10.39 -7.23
CA ARG A 241 -2.51 -8.93 -7.24
C ARG A 241 -3.62 -8.50 -8.17
N ILE A 242 -3.63 -8.96 -9.41
CA ILE A 242 -4.63 -8.62 -10.42
C ILE A 242 -6.01 -9.08 -9.95
N TYR A 243 -6.12 -10.32 -9.47
CA TYR A 243 -7.41 -10.84 -9.01
C TYR A 243 -7.94 -10.06 -7.80
N LEU A 244 -7.11 -9.85 -6.77
CA LEU A 244 -7.53 -9.15 -5.56
C LEU A 244 -7.82 -7.67 -5.83
N SER A 245 -7.08 -7.03 -6.75
CA SER A 245 -7.34 -5.66 -7.21
C SER A 245 -8.74 -5.49 -7.76
N ARG A 246 -9.25 -6.49 -8.49
CA ARG A 246 -10.64 -6.49 -8.97
C ARG A 246 -11.63 -6.80 -7.84
N MET A 247 -11.38 -7.85 -7.07
CA MET A 247 -12.34 -8.32 -6.06
C MET A 247 -12.53 -7.37 -4.89
N VAL A 248 -11.50 -6.65 -4.47
CA VAL A 248 -11.59 -5.72 -3.34
C VAL A 248 -12.67 -4.67 -3.57
N TRP A 249 -12.78 -4.12 -4.79
CA TRP A 249 -13.77 -3.10 -5.12
C TRP A 249 -15.20 -3.66 -5.28
N GLN A 250 -15.31 -4.95 -5.57
CA GLN A 250 -16.58 -5.62 -5.73
C GLN A 250 -17.16 -6.06 -4.37
N LEU A 251 -16.33 -6.70 -3.55
CA LEU A 251 -16.76 -7.39 -2.34
C LEU A 251 -16.63 -6.55 -1.06
N VAL A 252 -15.65 -5.65 -0.98
CA VAL A 252 -15.38 -4.91 0.26
C VAL A 252 -16.17 -3.60 0.29
N LYS A 253 -16.99 -3.43 1.33
CA LYS A 253 -17.86 -2.25 1.55
C LYS A 253 -17.52 -1.56 2.87
N THR A 254 -16.31 -1.01 2.96
CA THR A 254 -15.90 -0.25 4.15
C THR A 254 -15.81 1.25 3.84
N PRO A 255 -16.03 2.12 4.85
CA PRO A 255 -15.92 3.57 4.66
C PRO A 255 -14.57 4.03 4.07
N ASP A 256 -13.48 3.32 4.37
CA ASP A 256 -12.15 3.63 3.84
C ASP A 256 -12.05 3.34 2.33
N HIS A 257 -12.52 2.17 1.88
CA HIS A 257 -12.56 1.82 0.45
C HIS A 257 -13.45 2.79 -0.33
N ASP A 258 -14.65 3.07 0.18
CA ASP A 258 -15.59 4.01 -0.46
C ASP A 258 -15.01 5.42 -0.51
N SER A 259 -14.33 5.84 0.56
CA SER A 259 -13.65 7.14 0.61
C SER A 259 -12.53 7.23 -0.43
N LEU A 260 -11.66 6.22 -0.54
CA LEU A 260 -10.59 6.18 -1.54
C LEU A 260 -11.16 6.21 -2.97
N LYS A 261 -12.12 5.34 -3.26
CA LYS A 261 -12.82 5.29 -4.57
C LYS A 261 -13.42 6.65 -4.94
N ARG A 262 -14.11 7.31 -4.00
CA ARG A 262 -14.69 8.64 -4.21
C ARG A 262 -13.62 9.69 -4.46
N ARG A 263 -12.54 9.73 -3.67
CA ARG A 263 -11.46 10.71 -3.83
C ARG A 263 -10.80 10.59 -5.20
N LEU A 264 -10.48 9.38 -5.63
CA LEU A 264 -9.87 9.11 -6.94
C LEU A 264 -10.78 9.55 -8.09
N ARG A 265 -12.06 9.15 -8.06
CA ARG A 265 -13.02 9.54 -9.10
C ARG A 265 -13.26 11.04 -9.16
N ASN A 266 -13.30 11.71 -8.00
CA ASN A 266 -13.43 13.16 -7.95
C ASN A 266 -12.19 13.86 -8.52
N ALA A 267 -10.99 13.38 -8.20
CA ALA A 267 -9.75 13.92 -8.74
C ALA A 267 -9.69 13.81 -10.27
N VAL A 268 -10.07 12.65 -10.84
CA VAL A 268 -10.09 12.45 -12.29
C VAL A 268 -11.18 13.27 -12.96
N ARG A 269 -12.40 13.31 -12.41
CA ARG A 269 -13.51 14.13 -12.93
C ARG A 269 -13.14 15.61 -13.03
N GLU A 270 -12.39 16.10 -12.05
CA GLU A 270 -11.94 17.48 -12.08
C GLU A 270 -10.96 17.76 -13.22
N VAL A 271 -10.03 16.83 -13.50
CA VAL A 271 -9.13 16.96 -14.66
C VAL A 271 -9.92 16.92 -15.96
N ASP A 272 -10.93 16.06 -16.05
CA ASP A 272 -11.82 15.97 -17.20
C ASP A 272 -12.52 17.31 -17.48
N GLN A 273 -13.11 17.93 -16.45
CA GLN A 273 -13.73 19.25 -16.54
C GLN A 273 -12.74 20.33 -17.01
N MET A 274 -11.54 20.36 -16.45
CA MET A 274 -10.49 21.30 -16.86
C MET A 274 -10.07 21.15 -18.32
N ARG A 275 -10.20 19.94 -18.90
CA ARG A 275 -9.88 19.68 -20.30
C ARG A 275 -11.01 20.13 -21.22
N GLN A 276 -12.26 19.90 -20.82
CA GLN A 276 -13.45 20.35 -21.55
C GLN A 276 -13.52 21.89 -21.64
N GLU A 277 -13.13 22.61 -20.58
CA GLU A 277 -13.11 24.08 -20.56
C GLU A 277 -12.03 24.70 -21.48
N ARG A 278 -11.06 23.90 -21.95
CA ARG A 278 -9.95 24.37 -22.81
C ARG A 278 -10.15 24.09 -24.30
N GLN A 279 -11.18 23.32 -24.65
CA GLN A 279 -11.56 23.00 -26.04
C GLN A 279 -12.60 24.01 -26.54
#